data_AF-A0AAN7VDM9-F1
#
_entry.id   AF-A0AAN7VDM9-F1
#
_cell.length_a   1.000
_cell.length_b   1.000
_cell.length_c   1.000
_cell.angle_alpha   90.00
_cell.angle_beta   90.00
_cell.angle_gamma   90.00
#
_symmetry.space_group_name_H-M   'P 1'
#
loop_
_entity.id
_entity.type
_entity.pdbx_description
1 polymer ?
#
loop_
_entity_poly.entity_id
_entity_poly.type
_entity_poly.pdbx_seq_one_letter_code
_entity_poly.pdbx_strand_id
1 'polypeptide(L)'
;MNRKIFKSMIGRYNGLVARLRLKVADSNNCPPKAFRCIIHQQHFCTKQLNLDHAMTVSRPVKEFLKKIECEYGDVLYHSEVRWLSRGKVSKRFFDLRHETTEKLNPVPEFRDPLWLWELAILCDLMQCLNDLYIKLQWKNKLICHVYADVNAFQAKLQLFIQQAEREILVHFPTRMIELLRLLSDHFDERFADCHELKNDIRVFENPFSIDVSTAPIELQLELIENEDDYCICQHIRMRTNFLGVEESQTVSAFTYDR
;
A
#
# COMPACT_ATOMS: atom_id res chain seq x y z
N MET A 1 3.52 -18.45 22.34
CA MET A 1 4.03 -17.95 21.05
C MET A 1 4.52 -16.52 21.23
N ASN A 2 5.84 -16.33 21.31
CA ASN A 2 6.45 -15.00 21.40
C ASN A 2 6.21 -14.25 20.08
N ARG A 3 5.33 -13.23 20.08
CA ARG A 3 5.30 -12.25 19.00
C ARG A 3 6.67 -11.58 18.98
N LYS A 4 7.52 -11.88 17.98
CA LYS A 4 8.70 -11.06 17.70
C LYS A 4 8.19 -9.66 17.35
N ILE A 5 8.21 -8.75 18.31
CA ILE A 5 7.99 -7.33 18.08
C ILE A 5 9.27 -6.83 17.39
N PHE A 6 9.27 -6.78 16.07
CA PHE A 6 10.35 -6.16 15.32
C PHE A 6 10.36 -4.67 15.66
N LYS A 7 11.43 -4.19 16.30
CA LYS A 7 11.59 -2.78 16.69
C LYS A 7 11.65 -1.92 15.42
N SER A 8 10.91 -0.81 15.41
CA SER A 8 10.91 0.12 14.28
C SER A 8 12.33 0.61 13.95
N MET A 9 12.74 0.47 12.69
CA MET A 9 14.04 0.96 12.18
C MET A 9 14.18 2.48 12.32
N ILE A 10 13.07 3.20 12.41
CA ILE A 10 12.98 4.68 12.48
C ILE A 10 12.68 5.16 13.91
N GLY A 11 12.71 4.27 14.91
CA GLY A 11 12.47 4.66 16.30
C GLY A 11 13.45 5.74 16.77
N ARG A 12 12.94 6.77 17.45
CA ARG A 12 13.63 8.03 17.81
C ARG A 12 14.99 7.84 18.50
N TYR A 13 15.17 6.77 19.28
CA TYR A 13 16.34 6.60 20.15
C TYR A 13 17.19 5.35 19.87
N ASN A 14 16.58 4.27 19.37
CA ASN A 14 17.22 2.95 19.32
C ASN A 14 17.16 2.26 17.95
N GLY A 15 16.52 2.87 16.96
CA GLY A 15 16.44 2.33 15.59
C GLY A 15 17.76 2.50 14.83
N LEU A 16 17.97 1.70 13.78
CA LEU A 16 19.12 1.84 12.87
C LEU A 16 19.24 3.26 12.33
N VAL A 17 18.12 3.86 11.92
CA VAL A 17 18.08 5.24 11.39
C VAL A 17 18.49 6.25 12.46
N ALA A 18 18.06 6.08 13.72
CA ALA A 18 18.48 6.96 14.81
C ALA A 18 19.99 6.88 15.06
N ARG A 19 20.55 5.67 15.05
CA ARG A 19 22.01 5.47 15.18
C ARG A 19 22.79 6.05 14.00
N LEU A 20 22.27 5.90 12.78
CA LEU A 20 22.86 6.53 11.59
C LEU A 20 22.84 8.04 11.69
N ARG A 21 21.70 8.64 12.10
CA ARG A 21 21.58 10.09 12.30
C ARG A 21 22.59 10.62 13.32
N LEU A 22 22.80 9.92 14.43
CA LEU A 22 23.82 10.29 15.42
C LEU A 22 25.23 10.27 14.81
N LYS A 23 25.59 9.18 14.13
CA LYS A 23 26.93 9.05 13.54
C LYS A 23 27.19 10.04 12.39
N VAL A 24 26.15 10.38 11.63
CA VAL A 24 26.20 11.38 10.56
C VAL A 24 26.32 12.79 11.11
N ALA A 25 25.67 13.08 12.25
CA ALA A 25 25.83 14.34 12.96
C ALA A 25 27.28 14.56 13.44
N ASP A 26 27.96 13.50 13.89
CA ASP A 26 29.39 13.57 14.27
C ASP A 26 30.32 13.92 13.09
N SER A 27 29.85 13.75 11.84
CA SER A 27 30.63 13.96 10.62
C SER A 27 30.27 15.26 9.88
N ASN A 28 29.46 16.16 10.46
CA ASN A 28 28.89 17.36 9.81
C ASN A 28 28.15 17.09 8.49
N ASN A 29 27.66 15.87 8.30
CA ASN A 29 26.89 15.48 7.12
C ASN A 29 25.39 15.63 7.38
N CYS A 30 24.60 15.77 6.31
CA CYS A 30 23.15 15.88 6.42
C CYS A 30 22.53 14.54 6.86
N PRO A 31 21.65 14.52 7.88
CA PRO A 31 21.05 13.30 8.36
C PRO A 31 20.19 12.64 7.27
N PRO A 32 20.21 11.31 7.18
CA PRO A 32 19.46 10.62 6.16
C PRO A 32 17.93 10.75 6.32
N LYS A 33 17.26 10.87 5.18
CA LYS A 33 15.80 10.72 5.04
C LYS A 33 15.45 9.24 5.00
N ALA A 34 14.46 8.85 5.79
CA ALA A 34 14.05 7.46 5.96
C ALA A 34 12.52 7.34 6.00
N PHE A 35 11.99 6.32 5.33
CA PHE A 35 10.56 6.04 5.26
C PHE A 35 10.18 4.84 6.12
N ARG A 36 8.97 4.86 6.67
CA ARG A 36 8.40 3.65 7.27
C ARG A 36 8.26 2.57 6.20
N CYS A 37 8.33 1.30 6.61
CA CYS A 37 8.16 0.17 5.68
C CYS A 37 6.80 0.30 4.97
N ILE A 38 6.85 0.52 3.66
CA ILE A 38 5.70 0.85 2.82
C ILE A 38 4.68 -0.30 2.78
N ILE A 39 5.17 -1.54 2.73
CA ILE A 39 4.34 -2.75 2.81
C ILE A 39 3.63 -2.83 4.17
N HIS A 40 4.32 -2.48 5.26
CA HIS A 40 3.71 -2.46 6.58
C HIS A 40 2.68 -1.32 6.69
N GLN A 41 2.94 -0.14 6.11
CA GLN A 41 1.94 0.94 6.06
C GLN A 41 0.67 0.48 5.35
N GLN A 42 0.79 -0.06 4.13
CA GLN A 42 -0.33 -0.59 3.36
C GLN A 42 -1.10 -1.67 4.13
N HIS A 43 -0.40 -2.64 4.72
CA HIS A 43 -1.03 -3.71 5.49
C HIS A 43 -1.75 -3.21 6.75
N PHE A 44 -1.32 -2.08 7.32
CA PHE A 44 -2.00 -1.49 8.45
C PHE A 44 -3.31 -0.81 8.05
N CYS A 45 -3.33 -0.12 6.91
CA CYS A 45 -4.56 0.46 6.36
C CYS A 45 -5.65 -0.61 6.19
N THR A 46 -5.27 -1.81 5.71
CA THR A 46 -6.23 -2.93 5.55
C THR A 46 -6.68 -3.53 6.89
N LYS A 47 -5.81 -3.53 7.91
CA LYS A 47 -6.12 -4.05 9.24
C LYS A 47 -7.11 -3.17 10.01
N GLN A 48 -6.98 -1.84 9.94
CA GLN A 48 -7.87 -0.93 10.66
C GLN A 48 -9.32 -0.99 10.16
N LEU A 49 -9.50 -1.22 8.87
CA LEU A 49 -10.81 -1.42 8.27
C LEU A 49 -11.48 -2.75 8.63
N ASN A 50 -10.75 -3.66 9.28
CA ASN A 50 -11.22 -5.00 9.60
C ASN A 50 -11.79 -5.76 8.37
N LEU A 51 -11.31 -5.44 7.15
CA LEU A 51 -11.73 -6.07 5.89
C LEU A 51 -11.52 -7.60 5.95
N ASP A 52 -10.44 -8.00 6.62
CA ASP A 52 -10.13 -9.38 6.94
C ASP A 52 -11.25 -10.09 7.68
N HIS A 53 -11.89 -9.41 8.62
CA HIS A 53 -13.02 -9.96 9.34
C HIS A 53 -14.25 -9.88 8.47
N ALA A 54 -14.61 -8.72 7.93
CA ALA A 54 -15.82 -8.48 7.13
C ALA A 54 -16.07 -9.57 6.06
N MET A 55 -15.03 -9.95 5.31
CA MET A 55 -15.13 -11.00 4.29
C MET A 55 -15.26 -12.41 4.85
N THR A 56 -14.55 -12.67 5.95
CA THR A 56 -14.52 -14.00 6.58
C THR A 56 -15.73 -14.23 7.49
N VAL A 57 -16.40 -13.20 8.05
CA VAL A 57 -17.52 -13.44 8.98
C VAL A 57 -18.79 -13.93 8.30
N SER A 58 -18.95 -13.72 6.99
CA SER A 58 -20.12 -14.27 6.32
C SER A 58 -20.09 -15.80 6.44
N ARG A 59 -21.08 -16.34 7.14
CA ARG A 59 -21.25 -17.78 7.38
C ARG A 59 -21.10 -18.60 6.08
N PRO A 60 -21.61 -18.13 4.92
CA PRO A 60 -21.44 -18.83 3.65
C PRO A 60 -19.99 -18.95 3.17
N VAL A 61 -19.20 -17.88 3.28
CA VAL A 61 -17.79 -17.90 2.89
C VAL A 61 -17.00 -18.85 3.80
N LYS A 62 -17.32 -18.90 5.11
CA LYS A 62 -16.70 -19.86 6.04
C LYS A 62 -17.03 -21.31 5.70
N GLU A 63 -18.28 -21.60 5.35
CA GLU A 63 -18.72 -22.95 4.99
C GLU A 63 -18.08 -23.40 3.67
N PHE A 64 -18.02 -22.51 2.67
CA PHE A 64 -17.31 -22.75 1.43
C PHE A 64 -15.81 -23.03 1.66
N LEU A 65 -15.17 -22.22 2.50
CA LEU A 65 -13.78 -22.40 2.90
C LEU A 65 -13.53 -23.75 3.54
N LYS A 66 -14.34 -24.13 4.53
CA LYS A 66 -14.25 -25.45 5.19
C LYS A 66 -14.39 -26.60 4.20
N LYS A 67 -15.26 -26.45 3.20
CA LYS A 67 -15.47 -27.49 2.19
C LYS A 67 -14.27 -27.65 1.27
N ILE A 68 -13.67 -26.55 0.81
CA ILE A 68 -12.42 -26.58 0.04
C ILE A 68 -11.26 -27.13 0.88
N GLU A 69 -11.14 -26.75 2.15
CA GLU A 69 -10.12 -27.32 3.06
C GLU A 69 -10.29 -28.83 3.23
N CYS A 70 -11.53 -29.30 3.40
CA CYS A 70 -11.83 -30.72 3.55
C CYS A 70 -11.57 -31.53 2.26
N GLU A 71 -11.79 -30.92 1.08
CA GLU A 71 -11.68 -31.60 -0.21
C GLU A 71 -10.26 -31.58 -0.79
N TYR A 72 -9.48 -30.54 -0.51
CA TYR A 72 -8.15 -30.34 -1.12
C TYR A 72 -6.97 -30.38 -0.15
N GLY A 73 -7.20 -30.52 1.17
CA GLY A 73 -6.21 -30.90 2.20
C GLY A 73 -5.05 -29.94 2.50
N ASP A 74 -4.60 -29.14 1.52
CA ASP A 74 -3.34 -28.41 1.51
C ASP A 74 -3.47 -26.95 1.05
N VAL A 75 -4.68 -26.38 1.10
CA VAL A 75 -4.82 -24.95 0.79
C VAL A 75 -4.22 -24.13 1.93
N LEU A 76 -2.99 -23.65 1.72
CA LEU A 76 -2.21 -22.86 2.68
C LEU A 76 -2.87 -21.50 2.99
N TYR A 77 -3.90 -21.50 3.82
CA TYR A 77 -4.54 -20.28 4.37
C TYR A 77 -3.72 -19.63 5.50
N HIS A 78 -2.64 -20.28 5.93
CA HIS A 78 -1.86 -19.92 7.11
C HIS A 78 -0.56 -19.13 6.82
N SER A 79 -0.46 -18.42 5.70
CA SER A 79 0.66 -17.47 5.53
C SER A 79 0.44 -16.18 6.35
N GLU A 80 1.53 -15.54 6.76
CA GLU A 80 1.50 -14.30 7.54
C GLU A 80 0.85 -13.12 6.79
N VAL A 81 0.66 -13.25 5.47
CA VAL A 81 -0.07 -12.30 4.61
C VAL A 81 -1.51 -12.76 4.35
N ARG A 82 -2.20 -13.04 5.46
CA ARG A 82 -3.50 -13.70 5.56
C ARG A 82 -4.64 -13.06 4.75
N TRP A 83 -4.55 -11.76 4.43
CA TRP A 83 -5.61 -11.01 3.75
C TRP A 83 -5.60 -11.17 2.23
N LEU A 84 -4.43 -11.44 1.62
CA LEU A 84 -4.30 -11.61 0.17
C LEU A 84 -4.93 -12.91 -0.32
N SER A 85 -4.67 -14.00 0.41
CA SER A 85 -5.30 -15.29 0.13
C SER A 85 -6.80 -15.22 0.32
N ARG A 86 -7.27 -14.52 1.36
CA ARG A 86 -8.69 -14.29 1.62
C ARG A 86 -9.39 -13.50 0.53
N GLY A 87 -8.81 -12.40 0.05
CA GLY A 87 -9.37 -11.62 -1.07
C GLY A 87 -9.57 -12.49 -2.31
N LYS A 88 -8.56 -13.29 -2.68
CA LYS A 88 -8.65 -14.22 -3.83
C LYS A 88 -9.73 -15.28 -3.67
N VAL A 89 -9.87 -15.83 -2.47
CA VAL A 89 -10.88 -16.84 -2.17
C VAL A 89 -12.27 -16.26 -2.20
N SER A 90 -12.47 -15.08 -1.61
CA SER A 90 -13.75 -14.40 -1.65
C SER A 90 -14.16 -14.04 -3.07
N LYS A 91 -13.22 -13.61 -3.91
CA LYS A 91 -13.47 -13.39 -5.33
C LYS A 91 -13.90 -14.69 -6.01
N ARG A 92 -13.18 -15.79 -5.80
CA ARG A 92 -13.54 -17.10 -6.35
C ARG A 92 -14.91 -17.60 -5.87
N PHE A 93 -15.24 -17.39 -4.59
CA PHE A 93 -16.56 -17.70 -4.04
C PHE A 93 -17.66 -16.88 -4.73
N PHE A 94 -17.43 -15.58 -4.93
CA PHE A 94 -18.35 -14.70 -5.63
C PHE A 94 -18.52 -15.12 -7.10
N ASP A 95 -17.44 -15.47 -7.78
CA ASP A 95 -17.47 -15.90 -9.18
C ASP A 95 -18.24 -17.22 -9.34
N LEU A 96 -18.07 -18.15 -8.39
CA LEU A 96 -18.76 -19.45 -8.35
C LEU A 96 -20.15 -19.40 -7.68
N ARG A 97 -20.72 -18.21 -7.42
CA ARG A 97 -21.98 -18.08 -6.66
C ARG A 97 -23.11 -18.94 -7.24
N HIS A 98 -23.29 -18.95 -8.57
CA HIS A 98 -24.34 -19.74 -9.23
C HIS A 98 -24.16 -21.25 -8.99
N GLU A 99 -22.94 -21.75 -9.21
CA GLU A 99 -22.60 -23.16 -8.97
C GLU A 99 -22.73 -23.56 -7.49
N THR A 100 -22.39 -22.65 -6.59
CA THR A 100 -22.47 -22.87 -5.15
C THR A 100 -23.92 -22.99 -4.70
N THR A 101 -24.81 -22.15 -5.25
CA THR A 101 -26.25 -22.20 -4.96
C THR A 101 -26.90 -23.50 -5.45
N GLU A 102 -26.42 -24.05 -6.57
CA GLU A 102 -26.98 -25.26 -7.19
C GLU A 102 -26.42 -26.58 -6.61
N LYS A 103 -25.12 -26.63 -6.28
CA LYS A 103 -24.41 -27.89 -5.98
C LYS A 103 -23.97 -28.07 -4.53
N LEU A 104 -23.82 -27.00 -3.75
CA LEU A 104 -23.09 -27.05 -2.47
C LEU A 104 -23.97 -26.75 -1.23
N ASN A 105 -25.26 -26.54 -1.44
CA ASN A 105 -26.32 -26.02 -0.55
C ASN A 105 -26.67 -24.56 -0.89
N PRO A 106 -27.96 -24.20 -0.92
CA PRO A 106 -28.36 -22.83 -1.19
C PRO A 106 -27.82 -21.93 -0.08
N VAL A 107 -27.04 -20.92 -0.46
CA VAL A 107 -26.65 -19.82 0.41
C VAL A 107 -27.81 -18.80 0.41
N PRO A 108 -28.58 -18.66 1.50
CA PRO A 108 -29.74 -17.76 1.51
C PRO A 108 -29.39 -16.31 1.18
N GLU A 109 -28.20 -15.87 1.57
CA GLU A 109 -27.66 -14.53 1.35
C GLU A 109 -27.44 -14.21 -0.13
N PHE A 110 -27.28 -15.22 -1.01
CA PHE A 110 -27.25 -15.00 -2.46
C PHE A 110 -28.61 -14.58 -3.04
N ARG A 111 -29.70 -14.72 -2.28
CA ARG A 111 -31.01 -14.16 -2.67
C ARG A 111 -31.17 -12.69 -2.30
N ASP A 112 -30.26 -12.14 -1.48
CA ASP A 112 -30.25 -10.74 -1.11
C ASP A 112 -29.36 -9.96 -2.10
N PRO A 113 -29.95 -9.15 -3.00
CA PRO A 113 -29.17 -8.37 -3.96
C PRO A 113 -28.22 -7.41 -3.26
N LEU A 114 -28.63 -6.80 -2.14
CA LEU A 114 -27.81 -5.83 -1.42
C LEU A 114 -26.56 -6.50 -0.87
N TRP A 115 -26.71 -7.69 -0.29
CA TRP A 115 -25.59 -8.48 0.20
C TRP A 115 -24.62 -8.90 -0.91
N LEU A 116 -25.14 -9.32 -2.07
CA LEU A 116 -24.32 -9.65 -3.24
C LEU A 116 -23.52 -8.43 -3.74
N TRP A 117 -24.15 -7.26 -3.78
CA TRP A 117 -23.49 -6.00 -4.15
C TRP A 117 -22.37 -5.64 -3.15
N GLU A 118 -22.65 -5.71 -1.85
CA GLU A 118 -21.64 -5.47 -0.81
C GLU A 118 -20.45 -6.45 -0.95
N LEU A 119 -20.73 -7.74 -1.17
CA LEU A 119 -19.68 -8.74 -1.36
C LEU A 119 -18.85 -8.47 -2.62
N ALA A 120 -19.49 -8.10 -3.73
CA ALA A 120 -18.82 -7.79 -4.99
C ALA A 120 -17.83 -6.63 -4.82
N ILE A 121 -18.29 -5.53 -4.23
CA ILE A 121 -17.48 -4.33 -4.00
C ILE A 121 -16.32 -4.63 -3.06
N LEU A 122 -16.55 -5.39 -1.99
CA LEU A 122 -15.47 -5.78 -1.09
C LEU A 122 -14.43 -6.67 -1.79
N CYS A 123 -14.86 -7.58 -2.67
CA CYS A 123 -13.93 -8.38 -3.48
C CYS A 123 -13.08 -7.49 -4.40
N ASP A 124 -13.70 -6.52 -5.07
CA ASP A 124 -13.01 -5.63 -6.00
C ASP A 124 -12.04 -4.68 -5.26
N LEU A 125 -12.43 -4.16 -4.10
CA LEU A 125 -11.57 -3.35 -3.24
C LEU A 125 -10.35 -4.14 -2.74
N MET A 126 -10.57 -5.39 -2.31
CA MET A 126 -9.52 -6.29 -1.89
C MET A 126 -8.56 -6.62 -3.03
N GLN A 127 -9.08 -6.81 -4.24
CA GLN A 127 -8.25 -7.01 -5.43
C GLN A 127 -7.38 -5.77 -5.70
N CYS A 128 -7.95 -4.57 -5.64
CA CYS A 128 -7.20 -3.32 -5.81
C CYS A 128 -6.07 -3.18 -4.79
N LEU A 129 -6.35 -3.51 -3.52
CA LEU A 129 -5.34 -3.52 -2.46
C LEU A 129 -4.25 -4.58 -2.72
N ASN A 130 -4.63 -5.79 -3.14
CA ASN A 130 -3.68 -6.85 -3.48
C ASN A 130 -2.78 -6.44 -4.67
N ASP A 131 -3.34 -5.78 -5.68
CA ASP A 131 -2.58 -5.30 -6.82
C ASP A 131 -1.57 -4.24 -6.40
N LEU A 132 -1.96 -3.32 -5.51
CA LEU A 132 -1.03 -2.39 -4.89
C LEU A 132 0.05 -3.14 -4.11
N TYR A 133 -0.32 -4.07 -3.23
CA TYR A 133 0.66 -4.84 -2.45
C TYR A 133 1.69 -5.53 -3.35
N ILE A 134 1.24 -6.21 -4.41
CA ILE A 134 2.11 -6.85 -5.39
C ILE A 134 3.03 -5.79 -6.00
N LYS A 135 2.48 -4.66 -6.46
CA LYS A 135 3.27 -3.52 -6.98
C LYS A 135 4.34 -3.04 -6.00
N LEU A 136 4.02 -2.89 -4.73
CA LEU A 136 4.97 -2.43 -3.71
C LEU A 136 6.05 -3.47 -3.37
N GLN A 137 5.79 -4.76 -3.61
CA GLN A 137 6.74 -5.84 -3.38
C GLN A 137 7.78 -6.03 -4.47
N TRP A 138 7.56 -5.50 -5.69
CA TRP A 138 8.51 -5.71 -6.78
C TRP A 138 9.89 -5.19 -6.40
N LYS A 139 10.90 -6.04 -6.62
CA LYS A 139 12.30 -5.68 -6.49
C LYS A 139 12.64 -4.61 -7.54
N ASN A 140 13.75 -3.91 -7.34
CA ASN A 140 14.27 -2.93 -8.29
C ASN A 140 13.44 -1.64 -8.44
N LYS A 141 12.74 -1.21 -7.37
CA LYS A 141 12.02 0.06 -7.33
C LYS A 141 12.74 1.15 -6.54
N LEU A 142 12.99 2.26 -7.21
CA LEU A 142 13.37 3.53 -6.60
C LEU A 142 12.20 4.09 -5.77
N ILE A 143 12.50 4.97 -4.81
CA ILE A 143 11.48 5.60 -3.97
C ILE A 143 10.43 6.37 -4.77
N CYS A 144 10.82 7.04 -5.86
CA CYS A 144 9.90 7.74 -6.75
C CYS A 144 8.87 6.79 -7.38
N HIS A 145 9.29 5.60 -7.82
CA HIS A 145 8.38 4.59 -8.36
C HIS A 145 7.38 4.10 -7.30
N VAL A 146 7.85 3.87 -6.07
CA VAL A 146 6.98 3.43 -4.98
C VAL A 146 5.99 4.52 -4.60
N TYR A 147 6.45 5.77 -4.52
CA TYR A 147 5.60 6.93 -4.25
C TYR A 147 4.56 7.15 -5.35
N ALA A 148 4.93 6.96 -6.61
CA ALA A 148 4.00 7.03 -7.75
C ALA A 148 2.92 5.95 -7.66
N ASP A 149 3.26 4.71 -7.29
CA ASP A 149 2.28 3.62 -7.10
C ASP A 149 1.28 3.94 -5.97
N VAL A 150 1.75 4.51 -4.85
CA VAL A 150 0.90 4.93 -3.72
C VAL A 150 -0.03 6.07 -4.13
N ASN A 151 0.50 7.13 -4.76
CA ASN A 151 -0.30 8.26 -5.23
C ASN A 151 -1.34 7.83 -6.27
N ALA A 152 -0.97 6.94 -7.20
CA ALA A 152 -1.89 6.41 -8.19
C ALA A 152 -3.04 5.64 -7.53
N PHE A 153 -2.77 4.93 -6.43
CA PHE A 153 -3.81 4.25 -5.66
C PHE A 153 -4.71 5.23 -4.91
N GLN A 154 -4.15 6.24 -4.22
CA GLN A 154 -4.94 7.30 -3.57
C GLN A 154 -5.84 8.04 -4.58
N ALA A 155 -5.30 8.37 -5.77
CA ALA A 155 -6.10 8.98 -6.84
C ALA A 155 -7.26 8.10 -7.30
N LYS A 156 -7.05 6.77 -7.41
CA LYS A 156 -8.14 5.82 -7.70
C LYS A 156 -9.20 5.80 -6.60
N LEU A 157 -8.81 5.80 -5.33
CA LEU A 157 -9.75 5.85 -4.20
C LEU A 157 -10.60 7.12 -4.25
N GLN A 158 -9.96 8.27 -4.48
CA GLN A 158 -10.66 9.55 -4.62
C GLN A 158 -11.64 9.55 -5.79
N LEU A 159 -11.26 8.97 -6.93
CA LEU A 159 -12.16 8.79 -8.06
C LEU A 159 -13.38 7.91 -7.70
N PHE A 160 -13.17 6.80 -6.99
CA PHE A 160 -14.26 5.93 -6.55
C PHE A 160 -15.22 6.63 -5.58
N ILE A 161 -14.70 7.41 -4.64
CA ILE A 161 -15.50 8.22 -3.72
C ILE A 161 -16.37 9.20 -4.51
N GLN A 162 -15.77 9.97 -5.42
CA GLN A 162 -16.49 10.95 -6.25
C GLN A 162 -17.56 10.31 -7.14
N GLN A 163 -17.27 9.14 -7.72
CA GLN A 163 -18.22 8.41 -8.55
C GLN A 163 -19.40 7.86 -7.74
N ALA A 164 -19.13 7.37 -6.53
CA ALA A 164 -20.17 6.89 -5.63
C ALA A 164 -21.06 8.04 -5.11
N GLU A 165 -20.49 9.21 -4.81
CA GLU A 165 -21.23 10.41 -4.40
C GLU A 165 -22.14 10.97 -5.48
N ARG A 166 -21.75 10.88 -6.75
CA ARG A 166 -22.53 11.40 -7.88
C ARG A 166 -23.68 10.48 -8.31
N GLU A 167 -23.95 9.41 -7.56
CA GLU A 167 -24.95 8.38 -7.91
C GLU A 167 -24.77 7.81 -9.34
N ILE A 168 -23.58 7.95 -9.94
CA ILE A 168 -23.24 7.35 -11.24
C ILE A 168 -23.41 5.82 -11.15
N LEU A 169 -23.29 5.31 -9.92
CA LEU A 169 -23.64 3.97 -9.52
C LEU A 169 -24.89 4.09 -8.63
N VAL A 170 -26.07 4.13 -9.25
CA VAL A 170 -27.41 4.41 -8.69
C VAL A 170 -27.78 3.63 -7.40
N HIS A 171 -26.96 2.65 -7.01
CA HIS A 171 -27.17 1.79 -5.85
C HIS A 171 -25.90 1.58 -4.99
N PHE A 172 -24.90 2.46 -5.02
CA PHE A 172 -23.76 2.32 -4.11
C PHE A 172 -24.28 2.41 -2.66
N PRO A 173 -24.17 1.35 -1.83
CA PRO A 173 -24.66 1.42 -0.46
C PRO A 173 -23.89 2.52 0.29
N THR A 174 -24.57 3.34 1.10
CA THR A 174 -23.94 4.42 1.88
C THR A 174 -22.74 3.93 2.70
N ARG A 175 -22.84 2.69 3.23
CA ARG A 175 -21.78 2.01 3.97
C ARG A 175 -20.48 1.84 3.17
N MET A 176 -20.57 1.82 1.84
CA MET A 176 -19.40 1.68 0.96
C MET A 176 -18.64 2.99 0.76
N ILE A 177 -19.35 4.12 0.67
CA ILE A 177 -18.71 5.43 0.60
C ILE A 177 -17.94 5.68 1.90
N GLU A 178 -18.54 5.35 3.05
CA GLU A 178 -17.88 5.44 4.36
C GLU A 178 -16.62 4.57 4.42
N LEU A 179 -16.67 3.33 3.91
CA LEU A 179 -15.49 2.46 3.87
C LEU A 179 -14.37 3.02 2.99
N LEU A 180 -14.70 3.56 1.81
CA LEU A 180 -13.72 4.15 0.90
C LEU A 180 -13.08 5.41 1.49
N ARG A 181 -13.87 6.28 2.14
CA ARG A 181 -13.36 7.47 2.85
C ARG A 181 -12.43 7.06 3.98
N LEU A 182 -12.84 6.12 4.83
CA LEU A 182 -12.02 5.62 5.92
C LEU A 182 -10.71 4.99 5.41
N LEU A 183 -10.75 4.27 4.29
CA LEU A 183 -9.54 3.76 3.64
C LEU A 183 -8.63 4.90 3.17
N SER A 184 -9.20 5.93 2.53
CA SER A 184 -8.44 7.09 2.09
C SER A 184 -7.76 7.79 3.26
N ASP A 185 -8.50 8.06 4.34
CA ASP A 185 -7.97 8.72 5.53
C ASP A 185 -6.81 7.93 6.14
N HIS A 186 -6.94 6.60 6.21
CA HIS A 186 -5.85 5.74 6.64
C HIS A 186 -4.64 5.79 5.70
N PHE A 187 -4.83 5.87 4.38
CA PHE A 187 -3.71 6.07 3.47
C PHE A 187 -3.02 7.42 3.70
N ASP A 188 -3.79 8.50 3.83
CA ASP A 188 -3.25 9.85 4.02
C ASP A 188 -2.46 9.96 5.35
N GLU A 189 -3.00 9.41 6.45
CA GLU A 189 -2.30 9.39 7.75
C GLU A 189 -1.00 8.57 7.69
N ARG A 190 -1.06 7.38 7.09
CA ARG A 190 0.04 6.40 7.16
C ARG A 190 1.16 6.72 6.18
N PHE A 191 0.85 7.38 5.08
CA PHE A 191 1.80 7.83 4.07
C PHE A 191 2.15 9.33 4.19
N ALA A 192 1.74 10.00 5.28
CA ALA A 192 2.07 11.40 5.55
C ALA A 192 3.58 11.71 5.43
N ASP A 193 4.45 10.81 5.89
CA ASP A 193 5.91 10.93 5.77
C ASP A 193 6.38 10.93 4.30
N CYS A 194 5.69 10.19 3.43
CA CYS A 194 5.96 10.21 2.00
C CYS A 194 5.47 11.51 1.34
N HIS A 195 4.33 12.05 1.79
CA HIS A 195 3.79 13.30 1.28
C HIS A 195 4.62 14.52 1.71
N GLU A 196 5.15 14.53 2.94
CA GLU A 196 6.09 15.56 3.41
C GLU A 196 7.35 15.64 2.54
N LEU A 197 7.82 14.48 2.05
CA LEU A 197 9.02 14.36 1.22
C LEU A 197 8.73 14.44 -0.28
N LYS A 198 7.51 14.83 -0.69
CA LYS A 198 7.09 14.86 -2.10
C LYS A 198 8.07 15.64 -2.99
N ASN A 199 8.49 16.82 -2.57
CA ASN A 199 9.36 17.66 -3.39
C ASN A 199 10.77 17.06 -3.51
N ASP A 200 11.31 16.51 -2.42
CA ASP A 200 12.57 15.76 -2.45
C ASP A 200 12.50 14.55 -3.39
N ILE A 201 11.39 13.81 -3.38
CA ILE A 201 11.17 12.65 -4.26
C ILE A 201 11.12 13.10 -5.72
N ARG A 202 10.48 14.24 -6.03
CA ARG A 202 10.41 14.78 -7.40
C ARG A 202 11.78 15.28 -7.89
N VAL A 203 12.53 15.97 -7.03
CA VAL A 203 13.93 16.35 -7.32
C VAL A 203 14.76 15.10 -7.59
N PHE A 204 14.61 14.06 -6.78
CA PHE A 204 15.33 12.80 -6.98
C PHE A 204 14.95 12.11 -8.30
N GLU A 205 13.66 12.10 -8.65
CA GLU A 205 13.17 11.50 -9.88
C GLU A 205 13.72 12.23 -11.11
N ASN A 206 13.50 13.53 -11.20
CA ASN A 206 14.01 14.36 -12.26
C ASN A 206 14.14 15.83 -11.79
N PRO A 207 15.36 16.27 -11.44
CA PRO A 207 15.62 17.61 -10.91
C PRO A 207 15.19 18.75 -11.84
N PHE A 208 15.21 18.53 -13.16
CA PHE A 208 14.94 19.56 -14.17
C PHE A 208 13.47 19.60 -14.61
N SER A 209 12.64 18.67 -14.15
CA SER A 209 11.20 18.62 -14.47
C SER A 209 10.29 19.31 -13.45
N ILE A 210 10.88 19.88 -12.40
CA ILE A 210 10.14 20.49 -11.30
C ILE A 210 10.13 22.01 -11.44
N ASP A 211 9.09 22.63 -10.90
CA ASP A 211 9.13 24.06 -10.64
C ASP A 211 10.21 24.33 -9.57
N VAL A 212 11.24 25.08 -9.95
CA VAL A 212 12.39 25.42 -9.09
C VAL A 212 11.92 26.02 -7.76
N SER A 213 10.83 26.80 -7.75
CA SER A 213 10.29 27.39 -6.52
C SER A 213 9.80 26.36 -5.50
N THR A 214 9.51 25.14 -5.95
CA THR A 214 9.07 24.02 -5.10
C THR A 214 10.22 23.12 -4.62
N ALA A 215 11.42 23.29 -5.19
CA ALA A 215 12.61 22.53 -4.80
C ALA A 215 13.17 23.00 -3.44
N PRO A 216 13.95 22.16 -2.73
CA PRO A 216 14.69 22.58 -1.54
C PRO A 216 15.54 23.82 -1.84
N ILE A 217 15.51 24.81 -0.93
CA ILE A 217 16.08 26.14 -1.17
C ILE A 217 17.57 26.10 -1.52
N GLU A 218 18.29 25.14 -0.94
CA GLU A 218 19.70 24.87 -1.16
C GLU A 218 20.06 24.31 -2.55
N LEU A 219 19.06 23.90 -3.35
CA LEU A 219 19.24 23.39 -4.71
C LEU A 219 18.74 24.35 -5.79
N GLN A 220 17.96 25.38 -5.43
CA GLN A 220 17.26 26.21 -6.41
C GLN A 220 18.20 26.93 -7.40
N LEU A 221 19.29 27.53 -6.90
CA LEU A 221 20.27 28.21 -7.74
C LEU A 221 21.00 27.24 -8.67
N GLU A 222 21.43 26.10 -8.14
CA GLU A 222 22.13 25.06 -8.91
C GLU A 222 21.25 24.49 -10.03
N LEU A 223 19.95 24.34 -9.78
CA LEU A 223 18.98 23.90 -10.79
C LEU A 223 18.82 24.92 -11.93
N ILE A 224 18.86 26.22 -11.63
CA ILE A 224 18.77 27.29 -12.63
C ILE A 224 20.05 27.39 -13.45
N GLU A 225 21.21 27.28 -12.80
CA GLU A 225 22.51 27.48 -13.45
C GLU A 225 22.91 26.34 -14.38
N ASN A 226 22.34 25.14 -14.20
CA ASN A 226 22.82 23.91 -14.82
C ASN A 226 21.72 23.14 -15.58
N GLU A 227 20.78 23.85 -16.19
CA GLU A 227 19.76 23.27 -17.06
C GLU A 227 20.42 22.30 -18.08
N ASP A 228 19.99 21.03 -18.05
CA ASP A 228 20.42 19.92 -18.92
C ASP A 228 21.81 19.27 -18.69
N ASP A 229 22.49 19.53 -17.57
CA ASP A 229 23.73 18.80 -17.24
C ASP A 229 23.46 17.42 -16.57
N TYR A 230 23.73 16.34 -17.31
CA TYR A 230 23.57 14.97 -16.85
C TYR A 230 24.44 14.61 -15.63
N CYS A 231 25.66 15.13 -15.54
CA CYS A 231 26.56 14.88 -14.41
C CYS A 231 26.04 15.54 -13.13
N ILE A 232 25.46 16.73 -13.26
CA ILE A 232 24.86 17.47 -12.14
C ILE A 232 23.55 16.80 -11.69
N CYS A 233 22.79 16.23 -12.63
CA CYS A 233 21.62 15.40 -12.34
C CYS A 233 21.94 14.27 -11.33
N GLN A 234 23.05 13.55 -11.52
CA GLN A 234 23.47 12.48 -10.61
C GLN A 234 24.00 13.02 -9.27
N HIS A 235 24.68 14.17 -9.28
CA HIS A 235 25.14 14.85 -8.07
C HIS A 235 23.96 15.31 -7.18
N ILE A 236 22.95 15.94 -7.78
CA ILE A 236 21.74 16.40 -7.09
C ILE A 236 20.99 15.20 -6.48
N ARG A 237 20.87 14.09 -7.21
CA ARG A 237 20.27 12.85 -6.68
C ARG A 237 20.96 12.37 -5.41
N MET A 238 22.30 12.35 -5.37
CA MET A 238 23.05 11.95 -4.18
C MET A 238 22.79 12.88 -2.98
N ARG A 239 22.55 14.18 -3.23
CA ARG A 239 22.29 15.18 -2.18
C ARG A 239 20.87 15.13 -1.60
N THR A 240 19.94 14.38 -2.19
CA THR A 240 18.61 14.19 -1.61
C THR A 240 18.64 13.36 -0.32
N ASN A 241 19.73 12.63 -0.03
CA ASN A 241 20.00 11.90 1.21
C ASN A 241 18.96 10.83 1.59
N PHE A 242 18.30 10.21 0.60
CA PHE A 242 17.44 9.05 0.84
C PHE A 242 18.27 7.80 1.19
N LEU A 243 18.00 7.17 2.33
CA LEU A 243 18.64 5.90 2.68
C LEU A 243 18.16 4.75 1.80
N GLY A 244 19.11 4.03 1.20
CA GLY A 244 18.90 2.69 0.64
C GLY A 244 18.50 2.65 -0.84
N VAL A 245 19.14 3.45 -1.69
CA VAL A 245 18.87 3.41 -3.14
C VAL A 245 20.17 3.41 -3.95
N GLU A 246 20.97 2.34 -3.82
CA GLU A 246 21.81 1.91 -4.93
C GLU A 246 20.98 0.96 -5.82
N GLU A 247 21.16 1.03 -7.14
CA GLU A 247 20.45 0.22 -8.15
C GLU A 247 20.52 -1.29 -7.90
N SER A 248 21.44 -1.74 -7.04
CA SER A 248 21.68 -3.14 -6.65
C SER A 248 21.06 -3.53 -5.30
N GLN A 249 20.56 -2.58 -4.51
CA GLN A 249 20.02 -2.81 -3.15
C GLN A 249 18.60 -2.27 -3.00
N THR A 250 17.78 -2.61 -3.96
CA THR A 250 16.37 -2.27 -4.01
C THR A 250 15.57 -3.16 -3.06
N VAL A 251 14.98 -2.50 -2.05
CA VAL A 251 13.85 -3.00 -1.25
C VAL A 251 14.14 -4.26 -0.40
N SER A 252 15.40 -4.70 -0.24
CA SER A 252 15.70 -5.74 0.78
C SER A 252 15.64 -5.19 2.21
N ALA A 253 15.75 -3.87 2.40
CA ALA A 253 15.52 -3.23 3.71
C ALA A 253 14.02 -3.05 4.05
N PHE A 254 13.12 -3.31 3.09
CA PHE A 254 11.68 -3.04 3.22
C PHE A 254 10.78 -4.22 2.89
N THR A 255 11.34 -5.35 2.49
CA THR A 255 10.65 -6.63 2.35
C THR A 255 11.20 -7.61 3.37
N TYR A 256 10.31 -8.36 4.01
CA TYR A 256 10.69 -9.54 4.78
C TYR A 256 11.50 -10.47 3.88
N ASP A 257 12.78 -10.66 4.18
CA ASP A 257 13.46 -11.88 3.79
C ASP A 257 12.78 -13.04 4.51
N ARG A 258 12.53 -14.12 3.76
CA ARG A 258 11.86 -15.34 4.23
C ARG A 258 12.64 -16.04 5.32
#